data_AF-A0A1S8WIH6-F1
#
_entry.id   AF-A0A1S8WIH6-F1
#
_cell.length_a   1.000
_cell.length_b   1.000
_cell.length_c   1.000
_cell.angle_alpha   90.00
_cell.angle_beta   90.00
_cell.angle_gamma   90.00
#
_symmetry.space_group_name_H-M   'P 1'
#
loop_
_entity.id
_entity.type
_entity.pdbx_description
1 polymer ?
#
loop_
_entity_poly.entity_id
_entity_poly.type
_entity_poly.pdbx_seq_one_letter_code
_entity_poly.pdbx_strand_id
1 'polypeptide(L)'
;MPFVGHLQMNELTEARVGIIGQLQAEVYSDELTHLKADTQSEPTRVSVLRKLCPILLDRIFCVGGRLHYSSYALSLKRPPILLNKYPVTYLLIRHYHEAEGHSGASRILGVIRQNVWIVHGSQAVKRVLHKCMQYRKCSRNICRQIMAPLPPVRSERGRKCSEAVERLTRRWKQVNYLLEVFWKRWMKEYTLTLQLRHRNRNPREGDVVMVVSENPSRGRWPLGIVAECQTDADGLDRTVSLLTSSGVIKRDVRSLCLLEGEDYRGGAQV
;
A
#
# COMPACT_ATOMS: atom_id res chain seq x y z
N MET A 1 -24.58 46.37 -0.09
CA MET A 1 -24.30 46.23 -1.54
C MET A 1 -24.36 44.74 -1.86
N PRO A 2 -25.25 44.26 -2.76
CA PRO A 2 -25.18 42.86 -3.19
C PRO A 2 -23.91 42.68 -4.03
N PHE A 3 -23.15 41.63 -3.75
CA PHE A 3 -21.98 41.26 -4.56
C PHE A 3 -22.48 40.79 -5.93
N VAL A 4 -22.03 41.46 -7.01
CA VAL A 4 -22.34 41.10 -8.39
C VAL A 4 -21.03 40.61 -9.03
N GLY A 5 -20.87 39.30 -9.21
CA GLY A 5 -19.66 38.72 -9.80
C GLY A 5 -19.40 37.26 -9.43
N HIS A 6 -18.36 36.67 -10.03
CA HIS A 6 -17.85 35.34 -9.74
C HIS A 6 -17.08 35.35 -8.41
N LEU A 7 -17.32 34.33 -7.59
CA LEU A 7 -16.73 34.19 -6.27
C LEU A 7 -15.19 34.13 -6.36
N GLN A 8 -14.52 35.10 -5.74
CA GLN A 8 -13.06 35.21 -5.74
C GLN A 8 -12.45 34.43 -4.56
N MET A 9 -11.17 34.07 -4.69
CA MET A 9 -10.48 33.27 -3.66
C MET A 9 -10.28 34.06 -2.35
N ASN A 10 -10.06 35.38 -2.43
CA ASN A 10 -9.99 36.26 -1.26
C ASN A 10 -11.31 36.30 -0.50
N GLU A 11 -12.44 36.45 -1.20
CA GLU A 11 -13.78 36.45 -0.61
C GLU A 11 -14.05 35.14 0.15
N LEU A 12 -13.65 34.00 -0.43
CA LEU A 12 -13.73 32.70 0.24
C LEU A 12 -12.87 32.62 1.50
N THR A 13 -11.64 33.15 1.46
CA THR A 13 -10.76 33.17 2.63
C THR A 13 -11.29 34.08 3.73
N GLU A 14 -11.82 35.25 3.38
CA GLU A 14 -12.44 36.19 4.31
C GLU A 14 -13.72 35.61 4.92
N ALA A 15 -14.60 35.02 4.11
CA ALA A 15 -15.80 34.34 4.58
C ALA A 15 -15.45 33.20 5.54
N ARG A 16 -14.42 32.39 5.21
CA ARG A 16 -13.94 31.32 6.09
C ARG A 16 -13.45 31.85 7.43
N VAL A 17 -12.62 32.89 7.43
CA VAL A 17 -12.11 33.52 8.66
C VAL A 17 -13.25 34.15 9.46
N GLY A 18 -14.18 34.83 8.80
CA GLY A 18 -15.35 35.45 9.41
C GLY A 18 -16.26 34.45 10.10
N ILE A 19 -16.58 33.32 9.46
CA ILE A 19 -17.39 32.25 10.06
C ILE A 19 -16.71 31.69 11.31
N ILE A 20 -15.40 31.41 11.24
CA ILE A 20 -14.64 30.88 12.39
C ILE A 20 -14.61 31.90 13.53
N GLY A 21 -14.35 33.17 13.21
CA GLY A 21 -14.30 34.25 14.20
C GLY A 21 -15.63 34.45 14.90
N GLN A 22 -16.75 34.40 14.18
CA GLN A 22 -18.08 34.51 14.77
C GLN A 22 -18.36 33.35 15.74
N LEU A 23 -18.04 32.11 15.34
CA LEU A 23 -18.20 30.94 16.21
C LEU A 23 -17.33 31.01 17.47
N GLN A 24 -16.10 31.52 17.33
CA GLN A 24 -15.21 31.70 18.47
C GLN A 24 -15.72 32.80 19.41
N ALA A 25 -16.27 33.90 18.87
CA ALA A 25 -16.84 34.98 19.66
C ALA A 25 -18.06 34.52 20.48
N GLU A 26 -18.88 33.61 19.94
CA GLU A 26 -20.04 33.06 20.65
C GLU A 26 -19.65 32.15 21.83
N VAL A 27 -18.54 31.41 21.74
CA VAL A 27 -18.17 30.42 22.77
C VAL A 27 -17.10 30.90 23.72
N TYR A 28 -16.15 31.67 23.21
CA TYR A 28 -14.97 32.11 23.93
C TYR A 28 -15.01 33.62 24.17
N SER A 29 -16.21 34.17 24.42
CA SER A 29 -16.42 35.61 24.64
C SER A 29 -15.53 36.13 25.77
N ASP A 30 -15.45 35.37 26.86
CA ASP A 30 -14.73 35.74 28.07
C ASP A 30 -13.21 35.65 27.83
N GLU A 31 -12.74 34.63 27.12
CA GLU A 31 -11.34 34.53 26.73
C GLU A 31 -10.94 35.63 25.72
N LEU A 32 -11.87 36.05 24.85
CA LEU A 32 -11.68 37.15 23.92
C LEU A 32 -11.54 38.50 24.64
N THR A 33 -12.29 38.75 25.69
CA THR A 33 -12.16 39.99 26.47
C THR A 33 -10.87 40.00 27.29
N HIS A 34 -10.49 38.86 27.89
CA HIS A 34 -9.23 38.72 28.64
C HIS A 34 -8.00 38.95 27.75
N LEU A 35 -7.94 38.34 26.58
CA LEU A 35 -6.79 38.47 25.68
C LEU A 35 -6.73 39.80 24.93
N LYS A 36 -7.86 40.50 24.77
CA LYS A 36 -7.88 41.88 24.24
C LYS A 36 -7.40 42.91 25.27
N ALA A 37 -7.66 42.67 26.55
CA ALA A 37 -7.33 43.59 27.63
C ALA A 37 -5.83 43.57 27.99
N ASP A 38 -5.18 42.41 27.87
CA ASP A 38 -3.79 42.24 28.28
C ASP A 38 -3.03 41.37 27.27
N THR A 39 -2.17 42.01 26.46
CA THR A 39 -1.52 41.43 25.27
C THR A 39 -0.58 40.25 25.61
N GLN A 40 -0.29 40.01 26.89
CA GLN A 40 0.57 38.93 27.36
C GLN A 40 -0.09 37.97 28.38
N SER A 41 -1.38 38.12 28.68
CA SER A 41 -2.02 37.25 29.67
C SER A 41 -2.25 35.84 29.12
N GLU A 42 -1.77 34.82 29.83
CA GLU A 42 -2.11 33.43 29.51
C GLU A 42 -3.61 33.17 29.75
N PRO A 43 -4.28 32.37 28.90
CA PRO A 43 -5.68 32.03 29.13
C PRO A 43 -5.87 31.36 30.50
N THR A 44 -6.97 31.70 31.19
CA THR A 44 -7.29 31.24 32.54
C THR A 44 -7.14 29.71 32.68
N ARG A 45 -6.63 29.25 33.84
CA ARG A 45 -6.27 27.84 34.14
C ARG A 45 -7.34 26.79 33.77
N VAL A 46 -8.61 27.20 33.66
CA VAL A 46 -9.78 26.34 33.44
C VAL A 46 -10.06 26.08 31.95
N SER A 47 -9.53 26.89 31.04
CA SER A 47 -9.91 26.83 29.62
C SER A 47 -9.31 25.63 28.88
N VAL A 48 -10.14 24.95 28.06
CA VAL A 48 -9.72 23.87 27.14
C VAL A 48 -8.64 24.36 26.17
N LEU A 49 -8.63 25.66 25.89
CA LEU A 49 -7.73 26.32 24.97
C LEU A 49 -6.29 26.43 25.49
N ARG A 50 -6.05 26.46 26.81
CA ARG A 50 -4.69 26.62 27.37
C ARG A 50 -3.71 25.55 26.89
N LYS A 51 -4.19 24.30 26.72
CA LYS A 51 -3.38 23.18 26.18
C LYS A 51 -2.94 23.38 24.74
N LEU A 52 -3.58 24.30 24.01
CA LEU A 52 -3.31 24.62 22.62
C LEU A 52 -2.49 25.91 22.45
N CYS A 53 -2.05 26.55 23.55
CA CYS A 53 -1.30 27.81 23.55
C CYS A 53 -1.88 28.83 22.56
N PRO A 54 -3.12 29.31 22.78
CA PRO A 54 -3.86 30.07 21.77
C PRO A 54 -3.20 31.44 21.53
N ILE A 55 -3.05 31.80 20.27
CA ILE A 55 -2.54 33.11 19.83
C ILE A 55 -3.68 33.80 19.08
N LEU A 56 -3.93 35.07 19.39
CA LEU A 56 -4.91 35.89 18.68
C LEU A 56 -4.24 36.53 17.46
N LEU A 57 -4.73 36.22 16.26
CA LEU A 57 -4.29 36.81 14.99
C LEU A 57 -5.53 37.20 14.20
N ASP A 58 -5.56 38.40 13.63
CA ASP A 58 -6.64 38.85 12.74
C ASP A 58 -8.06 38.60 13.29
N ARG A 59 -8.23 38.79 14.61
CA ARG A 59 -9.48 38.59 15.38
C ARG A 59 -9.95 37.13 15.52
N ILE A 60 -9.10 36.16 15.20
CA ILE A 60 -9.38 34.73 15.40
C ILE A 60 -8.30 34.07 16.29
N PHE A 61 -8.73 33.09 17.09
CA PHE A 61 -7.82 32.24 17.84
C PHE A 61 -7.19 31.18 16.94
N CYS A 62 -5.87 31.16 16.95
CA CYS A 62 -5.05 30.19 16.25
C CYS A 62 -4.25 29.35 17.25
N VAL A 63 -3.90 28.13 16.87
CA VAL A 63 -3.03 27.27 17.67
C VAL A 63 -1.61 27.83 17.64
N GLY A 64 -1.04 28.07 18.82
CA GLY A 64 0.38 28.28 19.00
C GLY A 64 1.13 26.95 19.18
N GLY A 65 2.42 26.91 18.86
CA GLY A 65 3.18 25.69 19.07
C GLY A 65 4.60 25.68 18.53
N ARG A 66 5.13 24.46 18.40
CA ARG A 66 6.55 24.14 18.13
C ARG A 66 7.10 24.73 16.83
N LEU A 67 6.23 25.02 15.87
CA LEU A 67 6.63 25.61 14.58
C LEU A 67 6.83 27.12 14.64
N HIS A 68 6.82 27.74 15.83
CA HIS A 68 6.96 29.18 16.05
C HIS A 68 8.16 29.82 15.34
N TYR A 69 9.28 29.13 15.19
CA TYR A 69 10.49 29.66 14.54
C TYR A 69 10.69 29.19 13.10
N SER A 70 9.79 28.36 12.58
CA SER A 70 9.88 27.91 11.18
C SER A 70 9.56 29.03 10.20
N SER A 71 10.14 28.95 9.00
CA SER A 71 9.94 29.85 7.85
C SER A 71 8.68 29.54 7.04
N TYR A 72 7.84 28.60 7.47
CA TYR A 72 6.57 28.28 6.80
C TYR A 72 5.58 29.44 6.87
N ALA A 73 4.66 29.47 5.89
CA ALA A 73 3.54 30.42 5.86
C ALA A 73 2.69 30.36 7.14
N LEU A 74 2.21 31.53 7.59
CA LEU A 74 1.47 31.69 8.84
C LEU A 74 0.22 30.81 8.91
N SER A 75 -0.48 30.64 7.79
CA SER A 75 -1.67 29.79 7.66
C SER A 75 -1.42 28.33 8.02
N LEU A 76 -0.24 27.80 7.67
CA LEU A 76 0.16 26.42 7.95
C LEU A 76 0.80 26.30 9.35
N LYS A 77 1.49 27.34 9.78
CA LYS A 77 2.17 27.43 11.08
C LYS A 77 1.19 27.54 12.25
N ARG A 78 0.09 28.27 12.04
CA ARG A 78 -0.87 28.66 13.07
C ARG A 78 -2.30 28.42 12.56
N PRO A 79 -2.75 27.16 12.48
CA PRO A 79 -4.10 26.87 12.03
C PRO A 79 -5.16 27.44 13.00
N PRO A 80 -6.27 28.01 12.50
CA PRO A 80 -7.38 28.50 13.33
C PRO A 80 -8.02 27.37 14.15
N ILE A 81 -8.42 27.67 15.38
CA ILE A 81 -9.09 26.71 16.26
C ILE A 81 -10.57 26.61 15.91
N LEU A 82 -11.09 25.38 15.75
CA LEU A 82 -12.49 25.12 15.46
C LEU A 82 -13.13 24.20 16.51
N LEU A 83 -14.38 24.50 16.86
CA LEU A 83 -15.11 23.81 17.91
C LEU A 83 -15.85 22.57 17.38
N ASN A 84 -15.82 21.46 18.11
CA ASN A 84 -16.41 20.20 17.62
C ASN A 84 -17.95 20.13 17.64
N LYS A 85 -18.62 21.02 18.38
CA LYS A 85 -20.07 20.94 18.60
C LYS A 85 -20.88 21.57 17.46
N TYR A 86 -20.25 22.41 16.65
CA TYR A 86 -20.97 23.23 15.67
C TYR A 86 -21.23 22.48 14.35
N PRO A 87 -22.37 22.75 13.68
CA PRO A 87 -22.71 22.18 12.38
C PRO A 87 -21.63 22.44 11.31
N VAL A 88 -20.98 23.60 11.36
CA VAL A 88 -19.89 23.97 10.43
C VAL A 88 -18.77 22.93 10.46
N THR A 89 -18.40 22.43 11.64
CA THR A 89 -17.36 21.42 11.80
C THR A 89 -17.77 20.08 11.20
N TYR A 90 -19.05 19.72 11.32
CA TYR A 90 -19.60 18.53 10.67
C TYR A 90 -19.51 18.64 9.13
N LEU A 91 -19.93 19.79 8.58
CA LEU A 91 -19.87 20.05 7.14
C LEU A 91 -18.44 20.04 6.62
N LEU A 92 -17.50 20.64 7.35
CA LEU A 92 -16.08 20.64 7.01
C LEU A 92 -15.51 19.23 6.97
N ILE A 93 -15.72 18.44 8.04
CA ILE A 93 -15.23 17.06 8.09
C ILE A 93 -15.84 16.23 6.95
N ARG A 94 -17.14 16.40 6.69
CA ARG A 94 -17.84 15.68 5.61
C ARG A 94 -17.25 16.02 4.23
N HIS A 95 -17.02 17.30 3.95
CA HIS A 95 -16.42 17.76 2.70
C HIS A 95 -15.04 17.10 2.45
N TYR A 96 -14.13 17.18 3.43
CA TYR A 96 -12.81 16.55 3.29
C TYR A 96 -12.89 15.01 3.26
N HIS A 97 -13.85 14.40 3.95
CA HIS A 97 -14.04 12.95 3.91
C HIS A 97 -14.48 12.46 2.52
N GLU A 98 -15.38 13.19 1.86
CA GLU A 98 -15.83 12.90 0.49
C GLU A 98 -14.72 13.21 -0.53
N ALA A 99 -13.99 14.32 -0.37
CA ALA A 99 -12.87 14.69 -1.24
C ALA A 99 -11.70 13.70 -1.18
N GLU A 100 -11.37 13.17 0.00
CA GLU A 100 -10.30 12.18 0.22
C GLU A 100 -10.75 10.73 -0.04
N GLY A 101 -11.86 10.53 -0.75
CA GLY A 101 -12.33 9.21 -1.18
C GLY A 101 -12.66 8.26 -0.02
N HIS A 102 -13.26 8.76 1.06
CA HIS A 102 -13.64 7.99 2.24
C HIS A 102 -12.48 7.35 3.03
N SER A 103 -11.32 8.01 3.01
CA SER A 103 -10.12 7.61 3.75
C SER A 103 -10.32 7.46 5.26
N GLY A 104 -9.32 6.82 5.91
CA GLY A 104 -9.28 6.62 7.36
C GLY A 104 -9.25 7.90 8.20
N ALA A 105 -9.66 7.80 9.47
CA ALA A 105 -9.75 8.93 10.39
C ALA A 105 -8.42 9.68 10.57
N SER A 106 -7.30 8.97 10.58
CA SER A 106 -5.96 9.58 10.72
C SER A 106 -5.61 10.46 9.52
N ARG A 107 -5.89 9.97 8.29
CA ARG A 107 -5.60 10.70 7.07
C ARG A 107 -6.43 11.98 6.99
N ILE A 108 -7.73 11.86 7.23
CA ILE A 108 -8.63 13.03 7.20
C ILE A 108 -8.24 14.06 8.26
N LEU A 109 -7.91 13.61 9.48
CA LEU A 109 -7.45 14.52 10.52
C LEU A 109 -6.14 15.23 10.12
N GLY A 110 -5.24 14.56 9.41
CA GLY A 110 -4.01 15.16 8.89
C GLY A 110 -4.27 16.28 7.88
N VAL A 111 -5.14 16.03 6.88
CA VAL A 111 -5.51 17.01 5.85
C VAL A 111 -6.23 18.21 6.47
N ILE A 112 -7.17 17.95 7.40
CA ILE A 112 -7.88 19.02 8.12
C ILE A 112 -6.87 19.88 8.89
N ARG A 113 -5.88 19.30 9.57
CA ARG A 113 -4.89 20.02 10.38
C ARG A 113 -3.97 20.96 9.60
N GLN A 114 -3.82 20.77 8.29
CA GLN A 114 -3.10 21.74 7.44
C GLN A 114 -3.85 23.07 7.31
N ASN A 115 -5.16 23.05 7.60
CA ASN A 115 -6.08 24.15 7.38
C ASN A 115 -6.68 24.68 8.68
N VAL A 116 -7.13 23.80 9.58
CA VAL A 116 -7.91 24.11 10.78
C VAL A 116 -7.61 23.12 11.89
N TRP A 117 -7.60 23.57 13.13
CA TRP A 117 -7.43 22.72 14.31
C TRP A 117 -8.72 22.48 15.07
N ILE A 118 -9.31 21.29 14.92
CA ILE A 118 -10.54 20.93 15.63
C ILE A 118 -10.24 20.45 17.06
N VAL A 119 -10.89 21.05 18.06
CA VAL A 119 -10.82 20.61 19.47
C VAL A 119 -11.42 19.22 19.62
N HIS A 120 -10.67 18.25 20.15
CA HIS A 120 -11.03 16.82 20.12
C HIS A 120 -11.32 16.29 18.70
N GLY A 121 -10.53 16.73 17.71
CA GLY A 121 -10.72 16.41 16.30
C GLY A 121 -10.78 14.91 15.98
N SER A 122 -10.00 14.06 16.64
CA SER A 122 -10.04 12.60 16.41
C SER A 122 -11.42 12.00 16.66
N GLN A 123 -12.08 12.41 17.75
CA GLN A 123 -13.42 11.94 18.10
C GLN A 123 -14.48 12.51 17.15
N ALA A 124 -14.36 13.81 16.80
CA ALA A 124 -15.26 14.45 15.85
C ALA A 124 -15.20 13.78 14.48
N VAL A 125 -14.00 13.52 13.95
CA VAL A 125 -13.79 12.84 12.67
C VAL A 125 -14.37 11.43 12.71
N LYS A 126 -14.03 10.62 13.71
CA LYS A 126 -14.59 9.26 13.85
C LYS A 126 -16.12 9.26 13.87
N ARG A 127 -16.76 10.22 14.55
CA ARG A 127 -18.22 10.35 14.61
C ARG A 127 -18.84 10.55 13.23
N VAL A 128 -18.20 11.33 12.35
CA VAL A 128 -18.67 11.55 10.97
C VAL A 128 -18.42 10.29 10.11
N LEU A 129 -17.22 9.72 10.21
CA LEU A 129 -16.83 8.53 9.45
C LEU A 129 -17.72 7.32 9.75
N HIS A 130 -18.09 7.10 11.01
CA HIS A 130 -18.99 6.01 11.39
C HIS A 130 -20.42 6.17 10.83
N LYS A 131 -20.84 7.37 10.44
CA LYS A 131 -22.11 7.58 9.73
C LYS A 131 -22.01 7.23 8.25
N CYS A 132 -20.82 7.37 7.65
CA CYS A 132 -20.60 7.03 6.24
C CYS A 132 -20.75 5.50 6.01
N MET A 133 -21.50 5.12 4.98
CA MET A 133 -21.71 3.72 4.61
C MET A 133 -20.46 3.11 3.94
N GLN A 134 -19.80 3.85 3.06
CA GLN A 134 -18.60 3.43 2.34
C GLN A 134 -17.48 3.15 3.34
N TYR A 135 -17.21 4.09 4.25
CA TYR A 135 -16.24 3.89 5.33
C TYR A 135 -16.60 2.66 6.18
N ARG A 136 -17.88 2.51 6.58
CA ARG A 136 -18.32 1.34 7.35
C ARG A 136 -18.15 0.01 6.61
N LYS A 137 -18.26 -0.02 5.28
CA LYS A 137 -18.00 -1.22 4.48
C LYS A 137 -16.51 -1.54 4.45
N CYS A 138 -15.67 -0.56 4.16
CA CYS A 138 -14.22 -0.72 4.00
C CYS A 138 -13.47 -0.90 5.33
N SER A 139 -13.98 -0.32 6.43
CA SER A 139 -13.36 -0.37 7.76
C SER A 139 -13.82 -1.55 8.63
N ARG A 140 -14.59 -2.49 8.08
CA ARG A 140 -14.89 -3.73 8.79
C ARG A 140 -13.60 -4.52 8.98
N ASN A 141 -13.42 -5.07 10.17
CA ASN A 141 -12.38 -6.05 10.39
C ASN A 141 -12.60 -7.19 9.38
N ILE A 142 -11.63 -7.40 8.50
CA ILE A 142 -11.55 -8.60 7.68
C ILE A 142 -11.55 -9.76 8.67
N CYS A 143 -12.42 -10.75 8.46
CA CYS A 143 -12.64 -11.89 9.34
C CYS A 143 -11.33 -12.33 10.01
N ARG A 144 -11.27 -12.26 11.34
CA ARG A 144 -10.07 -12.65 12.08
C ARG A 144 -9.89 -14.16 11.89
N GLN A 145 -8.74 -14.59 11.36
CA GLN A 145 -8.43 -16.02 11.25
C GLN A 145 -8.46 -16.63 12.65
N ILE A 146 -9.46 -17.47 12.92
CA ILE A 146 -9.50 -18.30 14.12
C ILE A 146 -8.76 -19.58 13.76
N MET A 147 -7.62 -19.83 14.41
CA MET A 147 -6.93 -21.11 14.27
C MET A 147 -7.80 -22.18 14.93
N ALA A 148 -8.12 -23.23 14.18
CA ALA A 148 -8.78 -24.40 14.75
C ALA A 148 -7.86 -25.08 15.77
N PRO A 149 -8.39 -25.74 16.81
CA PRO A 149 -7.58 -26.54 17.72
C PRO A 149 -6.80 -27.60 16.93
N LEU A 150 -5.52 -27.76 17.26
CA LEU A 150 -4.67 -28.77 16.64
C LEU A 150 -5.25 -30.16 16.95
N PRO A 151 -5.36 -31.07 15.97
CA PRO A 151 -5.90 -32.40 16.21
C PRO A 151 -5.01 -33.16 17.22
N PRO A 152 -5.59 -34.03 18.07
CA PRO A 152 -4.88 -34.74 19.14
C PRO A 152 -3.65 -35.51 18.64
N VAL A 153 -3.72 -36.02 17.40
CA VAL A 153 -2.61 -36.72 16.74
C VAL A 153 -1.32 -35.88 16.60
N ARG A 154 -1.42 -34.54 16.68
CA ARG A 154 -0.31 -33.59 16.56
C ARG A 154 0.14 -33.03 17.92
N SER A 155 -0.69 -33.14 18.97
CA SER A 155 -0.40 -32.62 20.32
C SER A 155 -0.09 -33.73 21.34
N GLU A 156 -0.59 -34.93 21.15
CA GLU A 156 -0.29 -36.10 21.97
C GLU A 156 1.04 -36.74 21.52
N ARG A 157 1.90 -37.15 22.48
CA ARG A 157 3.08 -37.96 22.16
C ARG A 157 2.60 -39.28 21.55
N GLY A 158 3.17 -39.63 20.39
CA GLY A 158 2.65 -40.66 19.50
C GLY A 158 2.23 -41.95 20.20
N ARG A 159 0.92 -42.22 20.24
CA ARG A 159 0.43 -43.59 20.38
C ARG A 159 0.86 -44.36 19.14
N LYS A 160 1.27 -45.63 19.32
CA LYS A 160 1.67 -46.50 18.21
C LYS A 160 0.55 -46.53 17.17
N CYS A 161 0.98 -46.31 15.93
CA CYS A 161 0.26 -46.22 14.67
C CYS A 161 -0.93 -47.19 14.59
N SER A 162 -2.17 -46.68 14.55
CA SER A 162 -3.34 -47.49 14.19
C SER A 162 -3.44 -47.65 12.67
N GLU A 163 -4.07 -48.73 12.21
CA GLU A 163 -4.33 -49.11 10.80
C GLU A 163 -4.74 -47.94 9.88
N ALA A 164 -5.39 -46.91 10.44
CA ALA A 164 -5.77 -45.68 9.76
C ALA A 164 -4.57 -44.85 9.23
N VAL A 165 -3.46 -44.78 9.97
CA VAL A 165 -2.24 -44.06 9.55
C VAL A 165 -1.52 -44.83 8.46
N GLU A 166 -1.55 -46.16 8.49
CA GLU A 166 -1.02 -46.99 7.43
C GLU A 166 -1.80 -46.81 6.12
N ARG A 167 -3.15 -46.75 6.21
CA ARG A 167 -4.03 -46.42 5.07
C ARG A 167 -3.74 -45.03 4.49
N LEU A 168 -3.53 -44.02 5.35
CA LEU A 168 -3.17 -42.66 4.91
C LEU A 168 -1.77 -42.64 4.26
N THR A 169 -0.83 -43.40 4.78
CA THR A 169 0.51 -43.54 4.20
C THR A 169 0.46 -44.23 2.84
N ARG A 170 -0.35 -45.28 2.68
CA ARG A 170 -0.58 -45.95 1.39
C ARG A 170 -1.22 -44.99 0.38
N ARG A 171 -2.26 -44.25 0.78
CA ARG A 171 -2.89 -43.23 -0.08
C ARG A 171 -1.93 -42.11 -0.45
N TRP A 172 -1.11 -41.63 0.48
CA TRP A 172 -0.09 -40.60 0.20
C TRP A 172 0.99 -41.11 -0.76
N LYS A 173 1.44 -42.36 -0.60
CA LYS A 173 2.36 -43.01 -1.55
C LYS A 173 1.72 -43.12 -2.93
N GLN A 174 0.45 -43.54 -3.01
CA GLN A 174 -0.29 -43.64 -4.27
C GLN A 174 -0.50 -42.28 -4.94
N VAL A 175 -0.84 -41.24 -4.18
CA VAL A 175 -0.98 -39.87 -4.69
C VAL A 175 0.37 -39.34 -5.18
N ASN A 176 1.46 -39.53 -4.44
CA ASN A 176 2.79 -39.10 -4.91
C ASN A 176 3.22 -39.86 -6.17
N TYR A 177 2.94 -41.16 -6.25
CA TYR A 177 3.18 -41.94 -7.46
C TYR A 177 2.41 -41.38 -8.66
N LEU A 178 1.10 -41.13 -8.51
CA LEU A 178 0.28 -40.52 -9.56
C LEU A 178 0.79 -39.14 -9.97
N LEU A 179 1.22 -38.32 -9.00
CA LEU A 179 1.80 -37.00 -9.26
C LEU A 179 3.14 -37.11 -10.00
N GLU A 180 3.99 -38.08 -9.67
CA GLU A 180 5.24 -38.32 -10.40
C GLU A 180 4.99 -38.78 -11.83
N VAL A 181 4.05 -39.71 -12.04
CA VAL A 181 3.65 -40.18 -13.37
C VAL A 181 3.09 -39.01 -14.20
N PHE A 182 2.20 -38.22 -13.61
CA PHE A 182 1.67 -37.02 -14.25
C PHE A 182 2.78 -36.03 -14.60
N TRP A 183 3.67 -35.70 -13.66
CA TRP A 183 4.73 -34.71 -13.90
C TRP A 183 5.73 -35.18 -14.97
N LYS A 184 6.10 -36.47 -14.98
CA LYS A 184 6.94 -37.06 -16.02
C LYS A 184 6.29 -36.96 -17.40
N ARG A 185 4.99 -37.30 -17.49
CA ARG A 185 4.24 -37.25 -18.75
C ARG A 185 4.03 -35.81 -19.22
N TRP A 186 3.61 -34.93 -18.31
CA TRP A 186 3.39 -33.51 -18.57
C TRP A 186 4.67 -32.83 -19.05
N MET A 187 5.80 -33.00 -18.35
CA MET A 187 7.08 -32.45 -18.80
C MET A 187 7.46 -32.97 -20.18
N LYS A 188 7.27 -34.26 -20.47
CA LYS A 188 7.59 -34.82 -21.79
C LYS A 188 6.72 -34.22 -22.91
N GLU A 189 5.41 -34.13 -22.73
CA GLU A 189 4.48 -33.67 -23.76
C GLU A 189 4.44 -32.13 -23.88
N TYR A 190 4.47 -31.42 -22.76
CA TYR A 190 4.43 -29.96 -22.71
C TYR A 190 5.73 -29.34 -23.24
N THR A 191 6.88 -29.92 -22.92
CA THR A 191 8.16 -29.38 -23.39
C THR A 191 8.31 -29.49 -24.90
N LEU A 192 7.79 -30.55 -25.52
CA LEU A 192 7.72 -30.65 -26.99
C LEU A 192 6.85 -29.54 -27.58
N THR A 193 5.73 -29.22 -26.93
CA THR A 193 4.82 -28.15 -27.37
C THR A 193 5.48 -26.76 -27.28
N LEU A 194 6.29 -26.53 -26.24
CA LEU A 194 7.09 -25.31 -26.07
C LEU A 194 8.19 -25.19 -27.14
N GLN A 195 8.93 -26.29 -27.39
CA GLN A 195 9.96 -26.33 -28.42
C GLN A 195 9.42 -26.05 -29.84
N LEU A 196 8.18 -26.46 -30.12
CA LEU A 196 7.53 -26.21 -31.42
C LEU A 196 7.15 -24.74 -31.63
N ARG A 197 6.82 -23.99 -30.56
CA ARG A 197 6.30 -22.60 -30.67
C ARG A 197 7.38 -21.53 -30.75
N HIS A 198 8.55 -21.76 -30.16
CA HIS A 198 9.59 -20.73 -29.99
C HIS A 198 10.81 -20.89 -30.91
N ARG A 199 10.75 -21.79 -31.90
CA ARG A 199 11.89 -22.15 -32.76
C ARG A 199 12.09 -21.23 -33.97
N ASN A 200 11.91 -19.92 -33.79
CA ASN A 200 12.09 -18.96 -34.89
C ASN A 200 13.54 -18.49 -35.05
N ARG A 201 14.42 -18.67 -34.05
CA ARG A 201 15.83 -18.29 -34.11
C ARG A 201 16.72 -19.13 -33.18
N ASN A 202 18.04 -19.10 -33.44
CA ASN A 202 19.05 -19.68 -32.55
C ASN A 202 19.19 -18.86 -31.26
N PRO A 203 19.51 -19.49 -30.12
CA PRO A 203 19.78 -18.81 -28.85
C PRO A 203 21.02 -17.91 -28.95
N ARG A 204 20.97 -16.75 -28.30
CA ARG A 204 22.08 -15.78 -28.22
C ARG A 204 22.52 -15.57 -26.79
N GLU A 205 23.73 -15.04 -26.61
CA GLU A 205 24.23 -14.62 -25.30
C GLU A 205 23.25 -13.67 -24.60
N GLY A 206 22.92 -13.99 -23.35
CA GLY A 206 21.93 -13.29 -22.54
C GLY A 206 20.50 -13.83 -22.62
N ASP A 207 20.18 -14.72 -23.55
CA ASP A 207 18.83 -15.30 -23.64
C ASP A 207 18.53 -16.22 -22.44
N VAL A 208 17.29 -16.17 -21.95
CA VAL A 208 16.80 -17.08 -20.90
C VAL A 208 16.21 -18.33 -21.53
N VAL A 209 16.81 -19.48 -21.20
CA VAL A 209 16.44 -20.78 -21.76
C VAL A 209 16.08 -21.78 -20.66
N MET A 210 15.11 -22.65 -20.95
CA MET A 210 14.79 -23.83 -20.15
C MET A 210 15.55 -25.05 -20.67
N VAL A 211 16.17 -25.80 -19.77
CA VAL A 211 16.92 -27.03 -20.09
C VAL A 211 15.97 -28.24 -20.08
N VAL A 212 15.77 -28.87 -21.23
CA VAL A 212 14.79 -29.94 -21.46
C VAL A 212 15.28 -31.32 -21.02
N SER A 213 16.58 -31.49 -20.81
CA SER A 213 17.22 -32.81 -20.65
C SER A 213 17.47 -33.25 -19.19
N GLU A 214 16.87 -32.62 -18.19
CA GLU A 214 17.14 -32.93 -16.78
C GLU A 214 15.90 -33.50 -16.11
N ASN A 215 16.07 -34.53 -15.26
CA ASN A 215 15.01 -35.12 -14.44
C ASN A 215 14.70 -34.13 -13.29
N PRO A 216 13.79 -33.16 -13.47
CA PRO A 216 13.64 -32.09 -12.51
C PRO A 216 12.89 -32.68 -11.32
N SER A 217 13.43 -32.48 -10.11
CA SER A 217 12.62 -32.69 -8.91
C SER A 217 11.31 -31.90 -9.07
N ARG A 218 10.17 -32.53 -8.80
CA ARG A 218 8.81 -31.97 -8.98
C ARG A 218 8.75 -30.48 -8.59
N GLY A 219 8.26 -29.65 -9.50
CA GLY A 219 8.10 -28.20 -9.28
C GLY A 219 9.35 -27.34 -9.51
N ARG A 220 10.48 -27.92 -9.96
CA ARG A 220 11.63 -27.16 -10.44
C ARG A 220 11.65 -27.10 -11.96
N TRP A 221 11.91 -25.91 -12.46
CA TRP A 221 12.15 -25.65 -13.88
C TRP A 221 13.64 -25.30 -13.98
N PRO A 222 14.48 -26.14 -14.60
CA PRO A 222 15.90 -25.84 -14.74
C PRO A 222 16.05 -24.72 -15.78
N LEU A 223 16.17 -23.50 -15.27
CA LEU A 223 16.39 -22.29 -16.05
C LEU A 223 17.89 -21.99 -16.12
N GLY A 224 18.32 -21.47 -17.25
CA GLY A 224 19.68 -20.97 -17.45
C GLY A 224 19.71 -19.76 -18.36
N ILE A 225 20.77 -18.96 -18.20
CA ILE A 225 21.08 -17.85 -19.10
C ILE A 225 22.20 -18.30 -20.04
N VAL A 226 22.06 -18.03 -21.32
CA VAL A 226 23.12 -18.32 -22.30
C VAL A 226 24.33 -17.43 -22.05
N ALA A 227 25.47 -18.03 -21.73
CA ALA A 227 26.73 -17.31 -21.52
C ALA A 227 27.60 -17.24 -22.77
N GLU A 228 27.70 -18.34 -23.53
CA GLU A 228 28.55 -18.42 -24.72
C GLU A 228 27.98 -19.46 -25.69
N CYS A 229 27.89 -19.12 -26.97
CA CYS A 229 27.51 -20.04 -28.04
C CYS A 229 28.78 -20.55 -28.76
N GLN A 230 28.96 -21.86 -28.82
CA GLN A 230 30.10 -22.47 -29.51
C GLN A 230 29.67 -22.90 -30.92
N THR A 231 30.27 -22.25 -31.93
CA THR A 231 30.13 -22.62 -33.35
C THR A 231 31.04 -23.80 -33.68
N ASP A 232 30.50 -24.81 -34.35
CA ASP A 232 31.28 -25.92 -34.90
C ASP A 232 31.96 -25.48 -36.22
N ALA A 233 32.91 -26.27 -36.74
CA ALA A 233 33.65 -25.98 -37.98
C ALA A 233 32.74 -25.76 -39.21
N ASP A 234 31.50 -26.26 -39.16
CA ASP A 234 30.45 -26.09 -40.17
C ASP A 234 29.66 -24.76 -40.04
N GLY A 235 30.00 -23.88 -39.08
CA GLY A 235 29.31 -22.60 -38.85
C GLY A 235 27.94 -22.72 -38.16
N LEU A 236 27.61 -23.89 -37.59
CA LEU A 236 26.36 -24.14 -36.87
C LEU A 236 26.59 -24.15 -35.35
N ASP A 237 25.79 -23.39 -34.61
CA ASP A 237 25.74 -23.43 -33.14
C ASP A 237 25.08 -24.73 -32.68
N ARG A 238 25.90 -25.72 -32.33
CA ARG A 238 25.41 -27.01 -31.81
C ARG A 238 25.42 -27.07 -30.29
N THR A 239 26.35 -26.37 -29.63
CA THR A 239 26.52 -26.42 -28.17
C THR A 239 26.58 -25.03 -27.56
N VAL A 240 25.90 -24.86 -26.42
CA VAL A 240 25.79 -23.60 -25.69
C VAL A 240 26.17 -23.81 -24.23
N SER A 241 26.96 -22.89 -23.69
CA SER A 241 27.30 -22.81 -22.27
C SER A 241 26.24 -21.97 -21.53
N LEU A 242 25.66 -22.52 -20.46
CA LEU A 242 24.58 -21.92 -19.70
C LEU A 242 25.00 -21.62 -18.27
N LEU A 243 24.59 -20.47 -17.74
CA LEU A 243 24.65 -20.13 -16.33
C LEU A 243 23.34 -20.55 -15.66
N THR A 244 23.38 -21.60 -14.84
CA THR A 244 22.26 -21.97 -13.97
C THR A 244 22.54 -21.56 -12.54
N SER A 245 21.53 -21.61 -11.67
CA SER A 245 21.70 -21.32 -10.24
C SER A 245 22.65 -22.28 -9.52
N SER A 246 22.95 -23.44 -10.11
CA SER A 246 23.85 -24.45 -9.56
C SER A 246 25.24 -24.46 -10.22
N GLY A 247 25.48 -23.67 -11.27
CA GLY A 247 26.78 -23.57 -11.93
C GLY A 247 26.70 -23.44 -13.46
N VAL A 248 27.85 -23.59 -14.12
CA VAL A 248 27.94 -23.53 -15.59
C VAL A 248 27.74 -24.92 -16.19
N ILE A 249 26.81 -25.06 -17.14
CA ILE A 249 26.48 -26.34 -17.77
C ILE A 249 26.53 -26.18 -19.30
N LYS A 250 27.14 -27.14 -20.00
CA LYS A 250 27.14 -27.22 -21.47
C LYS A 250 26.00 -28.10 -21.99
N ARG A 251 25.24 -27.61 -22.95
CA ARG A 251 24.07 -28.29 -23.52
C ARG A 251 23.94 -28.06 -25.03
N ASP A 252 23.41 -29.05 -25.73
CA ASP A 252 23.07 -28.94 -27.15
C ASP A 252 21.88 -27.99 -27.31
N VAL A 253 21.87 -27.12 -28.33
CA VAL A 253 20.76 -26.21 -28.66
C VAL A 253 19.42 -26.96 -28.75
N ARG A 254 19.42 -28.22 -29.21
CA ARG A 254 18.22 -29.08 -29.30
C ARG A 254 17.61 -29.43 -27.94
N SER A 255 18.42 -29.37 -26.88
CA SER A 255 17.99 -29.64 -25.51
C SER A 255 17.53 -28.38 -24.77
N LEU A 256 17.39 -27.25 -25.48
CA LEU A 256 17.00 -25.96 -24.90
C LEU A 256 15.66 -25.48 -25.45
N CYS A 257 14.92 -24.75 -24.63
CA CYS A 257 13.71 -24.04 -25.03
C CYS A 257 13.84 -22.57 -24.65
N LEU A 258 13.73 -21.67 -25.64
CA LEU A 258 13.74 -20.22 -25.42
C LEU A 258 12.43 -19.78 -24.74
N LEU A 259 12.52 -19.02 -23.64
CA LEU A 259 11.35 -18.54 -22.89
C LEU A 259 11.08 -17.05 -23.11
N GLU A 260 12.15 -16.24 -23.17
CA GLU A 260 12.07 -14.82 -23.52
C GLU A 260 13.13 -14.54 -24.59
N GLY A 261 12.68 -14.32 -25.83
CA GLY A 261 13.53 -13.77 -26.87
C GLY A 261 13.26 -12.28 -26.95
N GLU A 262 14.25 -11.44 -26.63
CA GLU A 262 14.16 -10.03 -26.97
C GLU A 262 14.12 -9.90 -28.51
N ASP A 263 12.96 -9.59 -29.08
CA ASP A 263 12.85 -8.97 -30.41
C ASP A 263 12.89 -7.42 -30.31
N TYR A 264 13.03 -6.86 -29.12
CA TYR A 264 13.14 -5.42 -28.87
C TYR A 264 14.53 -5.04 -28.39
N ARG A 265 15.43 -4.78 -29.32
CA ARG A 265 16.46 -3.75 -29.10
C ARG A 265 16.20 -2.63 -30.07
N GLY A 266 15.59 -1.56 -29.54
CA GLY A 266 15.58 -0.26 -30.19
C GLY A 266 17.00 0.09 -30.61
N GLY A 267 17.12 0.60 -31.82
CA GLY A 267 18.37 1.16 -32.32
C GLY A 267 18.85 2.26 -31.37
N ALA A 268 19.85 1.94 -30.57
CA ALA A 268 20.84 2.91 -30.15
C ALA A 268 21.95 2.84 -31.21
N GLN A 269 21.76 3.61 -32.29
CA GLN A 269 22.88 4.05 -33.12
C GLN A 269 23.30 5.44 -32.63
N VAL A 270 24.62 5.59 -32.60
CA VAL A 270 25.46 6.76 -32.36
C VAL A 270 24.92 8.03 -33.02
#